data_AF-A0A962DKH7-F1
#
_entry.id   AF-A0A962DKH7-F1
#
_cell.length_a   1.000
_cell.length_b   1.000
_cell.length_c   1.000
_cell.angle_alpha   90.00
_cell.angle_beta   90.00
_cell.angle_gamma   90.00
#
_symmetry.space_group_name_H-M   'P 1'
#
loop_
_entity.id
_entity.type
_entity.pdbx_description
1 polymer ?
#
loop_
_entity_poly.entity_id
_entity_poly.type
_entity_poly.pdbx_seq_one_letter_code
_entity_poly.pdbx_strand_id
1 'polypeptide(L)'
;MTKPTIIYTLTDEAPALATASFLPIVQKFVQTAGINVETSDISLSGRILANFSDYLTDEQKQSDALAELGVLVKKPQANIIKLPNISASVPQLKAAIAELQSNGYAIPDYPDEPANEKEVEIKARYAKNLGSAVNPVLREGNSDRRVAAPVKAFAKANPHSMGAWNCDSKSHVAHMTDGDFYSSEQSVVMDAEDDVKIVLKTADGETVLKQSTPLQAGEVIDSSRMSVKALRAFFAEQIREAKQ
;
A
#
# COMPACT_ATOMS: atom_id res chain seq x y z
N MET A 1 -24.07 12.50 -24.25
CA MET A 1 -23.20 12.85 -23.12
C MET A 1 -23.04 11.61 -22.26
N THR A 2 -21.82 11.22 -21.91
CA THR A 2 -21.57 10.10 -20.99
C THR A 2 -22.14 10.46 -19.61
N LYS A 3 -22.83 9.52 -18.97
CA LYS A 3 -23.36 9.72 -17.62
C LYS A 3 -22.19 9.93 -16.64
N PRO A 4 -22.28 10.86 -15.67
CA PRO A 4 -21.30 10.93 -14.58
C PRO A 4 -21.25 9.58 -13.84
N THR A 5 -20.05 9.04 -13.66
CA THR A 5 -19.84 7.72 -13.05
C THR A 5 -19.02 7.87 -11.77
N ILE A 6 -19.46 7.20 -10.72
CA ILE A 6 -18.67 6.95 -9.50
C ILE A 6 -18.09 5.54 -9.61
N ILE A 7 -16.80 5.38 -9.37
CA ILE A 7 -16.18 4.07 -9.20
C ILE A 7 -16.19 3.71 -7.72
N TYR A 8 -16.78 2.57 -7.38
CA TYR A 8 -16.83 2.03 -6.03
C TYR A 8 -15.89 0.82 -5.94
N THR A 9 -14.86 0.90 -5.09
CA THR A 9 -13.87 -0.18 -5.02
C THR A 9 -14.41 -1.39 -4.28
N LEU A 10 -14.36 -2.57 -4.90
CA LEU A 10 -14.49 -3.84 -4.20
C LEU A 10 -13.13 -4.17 -3.58
N THR A 11 -13.15 -4.56 -2.31
CA THR A 11 -11.94 -4.69 -1.47
C THR A 11 -11.99 -6.01 -0.72
N ASP A 12 -11.49 -6.06 0.51
CA ASP A 12 -11.25 -7.29 1.26
C ASP A 12 -12.07 -7.31 2.56
N GLU A 13 -12.20 -8.49 3.16
CA GLU A 13 -12.65 -8.69 4.55
C GLU A 13 -13.96 -7.95 4.90
N ALA A 14 -14.00 -7.22 6.02
CA ALA A 14 -15.19 -6.54 6.51
C ALA A 14 -15.72 -5.45 5.54
N PRO A 15 -14.89 -4.58 4.95
CA PRO A 15 -15.33 -3.65 3.90
C PRO A 15 -16.00 -4.32 2.70
N ALA A 16 -15.52 -5.49 2.27
CA ALA A 16 -16.14 -6.24 1.17
C ALA A 16 -17.55 -6.73 1.55
N LEU A 17 -17.71 -7.30 2.75
CA LEU A 17 -19.02 -7.72 3.27
C LEU A 17 -19.99 -6.55 3.41
N ALA A 18 -19.53 -5.42 3.95
CA ALA A 18 -20.34 -4.21 4.06
C ALA A 18 -20.76 -3.69 2.69
N THR A 19 -19.88 -3.76 1.69
CA THR A 19 -20.17 -3.36 0.31
C THR A 19 -21.28 -4.20 -0.31
N ALA A 20 -21.28 -5.52 -0.08
CA ALA A 20 -22.33 -6.42 -0.58
C ALA A 20 -23.75 -6.01 -0.10
N SER A 21 -23.86 -5.43 1.09
CA SER A 21 -25.12 -4.91 1.61
C SER A 21 -25.41 -3.46 1.19
N PHE A 22 -24.41 -2.59 1.25
CA PHE A 22 -24.62 -1.14 1.14
C PHE A 22 -24.62 -0.63 -0.30
N LEU A 23 -23.83 -1.24 -1.19
CA LEU A 23 -23.69 -0.78 -2.58
C LEU A 23 -25.02 -0.78 -3.36
N PRO A 24 -25.90 -1.80 -3.26
CA PRO A 24 -27.20 -1.76 -3.93
C PRO A 24 -28.07 -0.57 -3.50
N ILE A 25 -27.96 -0.15 -2.24
CA ILE A 25 -28.65 1.02 -1.71
C ILE A 25 -28.08 2.29 -2.36
N VAL A 26 -26.76 2.46 -2.34
CA VAL A 26 -26.09 3.62 -2.97
C VAL A 26 -26.47 3.74 -4.44
N GLN A 27 -26.38 2.65 -5.20
CA GLN A 27 -26.76 2.58 -6.61
C GLN A 27 -28.20 3.06 -6.83
N LYS A 28 -29.15 2.59 -6.02
CA LYS A 28 -30.56 2.96 -6.18
C LYS A 28 -30.82 4.44 -5.90
N PHE A 29 -30.15 5.00 -4.89
CA PHE A 29 -30.31 6.40 -4.51
C PHE A 29 -29.71 7.35 -5.56
N VAL A 30 -28.48 7.10 -6.03
CA VAL A 30 -27.83 8.03 -6.97
C VAL A 30 -28.36 7.93 -8.39
N GLN A 31 -29.02 6.81 -8.74
CA GLN A 31 -29.69 6.65 -10.03
C GLN A 31 -30.74 7.75 -10.29
N THR A 32 -31.43 8.25 -9.26
CA THR A 32 -32.42 9.33 -9.41
C THR A 32 -31.79 10.66 -9.80
N ALA A 33 -30.49 10.83 -9.57
CA ALA A 33 -29.71 11.98 -9.99
C ALA A 33 -29.00 11.77 -11.35
N GLY A 34 -29.27 10.64 -12.04
CA GLY A 34 -28.65 10.32 -13.32
C GLY A 34 -27.18 9.91 -13.22
N ILE A 35 -26.69 9.59 -12.02
CA ILE A 35 -25.31 9.16 -11.75
C ILE A 35 -25.23 7.63 -11.88
N ASN A 36 -24.19 7.16 -12.56
CA ASN A 36 -23.86 5.74 -12.64
C ASN A 36 -22.90 5.35 -11.50
N VAL A 37 -22.96 4.10 -11.04
CA VAL A 37 -21.97 3.54 -10.12
C VAL A 37 -21.44 2.25 -10.71
N GLU A 38 -20.14 2.23 -11.01
CA GLU A 38 -19.41 1.06 -11.48
C GLU A 38 -18.51 0.53 -10.37
N THR A 39 -18.23 -0.76 -10.41
CA THR A 39 -17.35 -1.41 -9.44
C THR A 39 -16.00 -1.70 -10.04
N SER A 40 -14.95 -1.59 -9.24
CA SER A 40 -13.59 -1.95 -9.64
C SER A 40 -12.98 -2.82 -8.55
N ASP A 41 -12.60 -4.05 -8.89
CA ASP A 41 -12.09 -5.02 -7.93
C ASP A 41 -10.58 -4.85 -7.70
N ILE A 42 -10.24 -4.35 -6.52
CA ILE A 42 -8.85 -4.17 -6.07
C ILE A 42 -8.53 -5.05 -4.86
N SER A 43 -9.35 -6.08 -4.60
CA SER A 43 -9.08 -7.10 -3.61
C SER A 43 -7.73 -7.77 -3.84
N LEU A 44 -7.18 -8.42 -2.80
CA LEU A 44 -5.94 -9.18 -2.93
C LEU A 44 -6.06 -10.29 -3.97
N SER A 45 -7.16 -11.04 -3.97
CA SER A 45 -7.41 -12.10 -4.97
C SER A 45 -7.53 -11.52 -6.38
N GLY A 46 -8.30 -10.43 -6.55
CA GLY A 46 -8.45 -9.72 -7.82
C GLY A 46 -7.11 -9.32 -8.43
N ARG A 47 -6.25 -8.69 -7.64
CA ARG A 47 -4.93 -8.23 -8.08
C ARG A 47 -3.95 -9.38 -8.36
N ILE A 48 -4.01 -10.47 -7.58
CA ILE A 48 -3.19 -11.67 -7.87
C ILE A 48 -3.57 -12.21 -9.24
N LEU A 49 -4.86 -12.47 -9.48
CA LEU A 49 -5.34 -13.05 -10.73
C LEU A 49 -5.02 -12.16 -11.95
N ALA A 50 -5.15 -10.84 -11.83
CA ALA A 50 -4.76 -9.92 -12.90
C ALA A 50 -3.27 -10.03 -13.29
N ASN A 51 -2.37 -10.18 -12.29
CA ASN A 51 -0.92 -10.29 -12.51
C ASN A 51 -0.45 -11.65 -13.05
N PHE A 52 -1.31 -12.68 -12.98
CA PHE A 52 -1.03 -14.04 -13.44
C PHE A 52 -2.03 -14.51 -14.51
N SER A 53 -2.57 -13.58 -15.30
CA SER A 53 -3.55 -13.87 -16.34
C SER A 53 -3.08 -14.91 -17.37
N ASP A 54 -1.77 -15.06 -17.57
CA ASP A 54 -1.13 -16.10 -18.40
C ASP A 54 -1.24 -17.52 -17.82
N TYR A 55 -1.58 -17.68 -16.55
CA TYR A 55 -1.84 -18.97 -15.88
C TYR A 55 -3.33 -19.34 -15.85
N LEU A 56 -4.21 -18.50 -16.38
CA LEU A 56 -5.66 -18.62 -16.24
C LEU A 56 -6.34 -19.03 -17.55
N THR A 57 -7.46 -19.74 -17.45
CA THR A 57 -8.35 -19.94 -18.60
C THR A 57 -9.00 -18.61 -19.00
N ASP A 58 -9.56 -18.53 -20.21
CA ASP A 58 -10.20 -17.30 -20.68
C ASP A 58 -11.40 -16.88 -19.82
N GLU A 59 -12.09 -17.83 -19.18
CA GLU A 59 -13.20 -17.59 -18.26
C GLU A 59 -12.73 -17.13 -16.86
N GLN A 60 -11.51 -17.48 -16.48
CA GLN A 60 -10.92 -17.10 -15.18
C GLN A 60 -10.22 -15.74 -15.22
N LYS A 61 -9.86 -15.26 -16.41
CA LYS A 61 -9.21 -13.96 -16.59
C LYS A 61 -10.16 -12.82 -16.20
N GLN A 62 -9.57 -11.81 -15.58
CA GLN A 62 -10.23 -10.55 -15.27
C GLN A 62 -9.31 -9.38 -15.61
N SER A 63 -9.87 -8.18 -15.74
CA SER A 63 -9.09 -6.99 -16.04
C SER A 63 -8.19 -6.59 -14.86
N ASP A 64 -7.06 -5.94 -15.18
CA ASP A 64 -6.23 -5.29 -14.16
C ASP A 64 -6.88 -3.96 -13.74
N ALA A 65 -7.89 -4.09 -12.88
CA ALA A 65 -8.64 -2.97 -12.32
C ALA A 65 -7.75 -1.93 -11.64
N LEU A 66 -6.64 -2.33 -10.99
CA LEU A 66 -5.74 -1.37 -10.35
C LEU A 66 -4.98 -0.54 -11.39
N ALA A 67 -4.50 -1.16 -12.48
CA ALA A 67 -3.88 -0.44 -13.58
C ALA A 67 -4.88 0.49 -14.28
N GLU A 68 -6.11 0.03 -14.52
CA GLU A 68 -7.19 0.85 -15.10
C GLU A 68 -7.51 2.07 -14.24
N LEU A 69 -7.61 1.89 -12.91
CA LEU A 69 -7.80 2.99 -11.97
C LEU A 69 -6.62 3.95 -11.96
N GLY A 70 -5.38 3.44 -12.06
CA GLY A 70 -4.16 4.26 -12.17
C GLY A 70 -4.15 5.17 -13.40
N VAL A 71 -4.78 4.74 -14.50
CA VAL A 71 -5.01 5.59 -15.67
C VAL A 71 -6.17 6.57 -15.42
N LEU A 72 -7.23 6.13 -14.73
CA LEU A 72 -8.41 6.95 -14.46
C LEU A 72 -8.08 8.15 -13.56
N VAL A 73 -7.32 7.97 -12.48
CA VAL A 73 -7.00 9.04 -11.50
C VAL A 73 -6.28 10.24 -12.11
N LYS A 74 -5.64 10.06 -13.27
CA LYS A 74 -4.97 11.11 -14.03
C LYS A 74 -5.92 11.92 -14.92
N LYS A 75 -7.21 11.60 -14.91
CA LYS A 75 -8.22 12.23 -15.75
C LYS A 75 -9.18 13.08 -14.91
N PRO A 76 -9.63 14.25 -15.41
CA PRO A 76 -10.53 15.14 -14.66
C PRO A 76 -11.86 14.51 -14.23
N GLN A 77 -12.33 13.50 -14.97
CA GLN A 77 -13.56 12.78 -14.66
C GLN A 77 -13.42 11.73 -13.54
N ALA A 78 -12.23 11.54 -12.96
CA ALA A 78 -12.04 10.55 -11.90
C ALA A 78 -12.90 10.87 -10.68
N ASN A 79 -13.79 9.95 -10.33
CA ASN A 79 -14.59 10.01 -9.11
C ASN A 79 -14.61 8.62 -8.47
N ILE A 80 -13.77 8.42 -7.45
CA ILE A 80 -13.50 7.11 -6.88
C ILE A 80 -13.82 7.13 -5.38
N ILE A 81 -14.67 6.21 -4.95
CA ILE A 81 -14.88 5.89 -3.53
C ILE A 81 -14.00 4.69 -3.19
N LYS A 82 -12.89 4.97 -2.50
CA LYS A 82 -11.91 3.96 -2.08
C LYS A 82 -12.17 3.48 -0.65
N LEU A 83 -12.50 2.20 -0.51
CA LEU A 83 -12.68 1.53 0.79
C LEU A 83 -11.35 0.97 1.32
N PRO A 84 -11.20 0.68 2.63
CA PRO A 84 -10.01 0.01 3.15
C PRO A 84 -9.77 -1.35 2.46
N ASN A 85 -8.51 -1.68 2.19
CA ASN A 85 -8.10 -2.92 1.53
C ASN A 85 -6.85 -3.50 2.22
N ILE A 86 -6.57 -4.78 1.97
CA ILE A 86 -5.39 -5.47 2.49
C ILE A 86 -4.11 -4.90 1.84
N SER A 87 -3.18 -4.44 2.67
CA SER A 87 -1.77 -4.30 2.30
C SER A 87 -1.05 -5.59 2.70
N ALA A 88 -0.92 -6.52 1.76
CA ALA A 88 -0.68 -7.92 2.08
C ALA A 88 0.70 -8.15 2.69
N SER A 89 0.72 -8.82 3.84
CA SER A 89 1.91 -9.50 4.36
C SER A 89 2.17 -10.80 3.57
N VAL A 90 3.38 -11.36 3.68
CA VAL A 90 3.71 -12.65 3.05
C VAL A 90 2.76 -13.78 3.49
N PRO A 91 2.42 -13.94 4.79
CA PRO A 91 1.45 -14.95 5.19
C PRO A 91 0.06 -14.77 4.56
N GLN A 92 -0.45 -13.53 4.50
CA GLN A 92 -1.73 -13.24 3.86
C GLN A 92 -1.71 -13.54 2.36
N LEU A 93 -0.62 -13.20 1.67
CA LEU A 93 -0.44 -13.53 0.26
C LEU A 93 -0.50 -15.05 0.04
N LYS A 94 0.26 -15.84 0.83
CA LYS A 94 0.26 -17.30 0.72
C LYS A 94 -1.11 -17.91 0.99
N ALA A 95 -1.83 -17.38 1.97
CA ALA A 95 -3.20 -17.82 2.25
C ALA A 95 -4.14 -17.57 1.07
N ALA A 96 -4.09 -16.37 0.46
CA ALA A 96 -4.89 -16.04 -0.71
C ALA A 96 -4.53 -16.91 -1.93
N ILE A 97 -3.24 -17.21 -2.14
CA ILE A 97 -2.79 -18.12 -3.20
C ILE A 97 -3.37 -19.52 -2.99
N ALA A 98 -3.26 -20.07 -1.78
CA ALA A 98 -3.78 -21.39 -1.45
C ALA A 98 -5.31 -21.46 -1.62
N GLU A 99 -6.03 -20.41 -1.21
CA GLU A 99 -7.48 -20.31 -1.41
C GLU A 99 -7.84 -20.28 -2.90
N LEU A 100 -7.15 -19.48 -3.71
CA LEU A 100 -7.36 -19.42 -5.16
C LEU A 100 -7.05 -20.79 -5.82
N GLN A 101 -5.94 -21.42 -5.48
CA GLN A 101 -5.60 -22.76 -5.98
C GLN A 101 -6.67 -23.79 -5.62
N SER A 102 -7.21 -23.74 -4.40
CA SER A 102 -8.31 -24.63 -3.99
C SER A 102 -9.60 -24.42 -4.78
N ASN A 103 -9.78 -23.22 -5.34
CA ASN A 103 -10.89 -22.86 -6.23
C ASN A 103 -10.58 -23.10 -7.73
N GLY A 104 -9.46 -23.75 -8.06
CA GLY A 104 -9.13 -24.18 -9.42
C GLY A 104 -8.34 -23.17 -10.26
N TYR A 105 -7.78 -22.12 -9.65
CA TYR A 105 -6.87 -21.20 -10.33
C TYR A 105 -5.44 -21.76 -10.33
N ALA A 106 -4.88 -22.04 -11.51
CA ALA A 106 -3.57 -22.69 -11.66
C ALA A 106 -2.38 -21.73 -11.48
N ILE A 107 -2.47 -20.77 -10.54
CA ILE A 107 -1.42 -19.80 -10.25
C ILE A 107 -0.28 -20.45 -9.44
N PRO A 108 0.99 -20.02 -9.65
CA PRO A 108 2.14 -20.63 -8.99
C PRO A 108 2.22 -20.25 -7.50
N ASP A 109 2.88 -21.09 -6.71
CA ASP A 109 3.20 -20.78 -5.31
C ASP A 109 4.15 -19.58 -5.19
N TYR A 110 4.15 -18.93 -4.02
CA TYR A 110 5.11 -17.88 -3.70
C TYR A 110 6.47 -18.48 -3.28
N PRO A 111 7.57 -18.23 -4.03
CA PRO A 111 8.89 -18.77 -3.70
C PRO A 111 9.59 -17.90 -2.65
N ASP A 112 9.77 -18.42 -1.44
CA ASP A 112 10.49 -17.72 -0.37
C ASP A 112 11.96 -17.47 -0.75
N GLU A 113 12.62 -18.51 -1.24
CA GLU A 113 14.02 -18.51 -1.66
C GLU A 113 14.08 -18.99 -3.12
N PRO A 114 13.98 -18.08 -4.10
CA PRO A 114 13.93 -18.46 -5.51
C PRO A 114 15.25 -19.09 -5.95
N ALA A 115 15.19 -20.29 -6.52
CA ALA A 115 16.36 -21.08 -6.93
C ALA A 115 16.67 -20.97 -8.44
N ASN A 116 15.80 -20.36 -9.23
CA ASN A 116 15.93 -20.25 -10.69
C ASN A 116 15.26 -18.97 -11.22
N GLU A 117 15.53 -18.62 -12.49
CA GLU A 117 15.02 -17.41 -13.13
C GLU A 117 13.49 -17.33 -13.13
N LYS A 118 12.80 -18.46 -13.33
CA LYS A 118 11.33 -18.52 -13.30
C LYS A 118 10.78 -18.17 -11.93
N GLU A 119 11.37 -18.69 -10.85
CA GLU A 119 10.98 -18.35 -9.49
C GLU A 119 11.29 -16.90 -9.14
N VAL A 120 12.40 -16.35 -9.63
CA VAL A 120 12.72 -14.92 -9.49
C VAL A 120 11.63 -14.08 -10.17
N GLU A 121 11.20 -14.45 -11.38
CA GLU A 121 10.11 -13.77 -12.10
C GLU A 121 8.78 -13.85 -11.33
N ILE A 122 8.40 -15.05 -10.87
CA ILE A 122 7.17 -15.27 -10.08
C ILE A 122 7.20 -14.43 -8.80
N LYS A 123 8.33 -14.42 -8.08
CA LYS A 123 8.50 -13.59 -6.88
C LYS A 123 8.35 -12.12 -7.19
N ALA A 124 8.93 -11.64 -8.30
CA ALA A 124 8.83 -10.25 -8.73
C ALA A 124 7.40 -9.87 -9.10
N ARG A 125 6.62 -10.75 -9.75
CA ARG A 125 5.20 -10.53 -10.03
C ARG A 125 4.38 -10.45 -8.73
N TYR A 126 4.61 -11.36 -7.79
CA TYR A 126 3.97 -11.32 -6.48
C TYR A 126 4.37 -10.10 -5.64
N ALA A 127 5.58 -9.58 -5.79
CA ALA A 127 6.04 -8.38 -5.09
C ALA A 127 5.15 -7.16 -5.39
N LYS A 128 4.53 -7.09 -6.57
CA LYS A 128 3.53 -6.06 -6.92
C LYS A 128 2.24 -6.14 -6.11
N ASN A 129 1.99 -7.26 -5.43
CA ASN A 129 0.80 -7.50 -4.63
C ASN A 129 1.03 -7.37 -3.12
N LEU A 130 2.30 -7.32 -2.69
CA LEU A 130 2.72 -7.19 -1.31
C LEU A 130 2.69 -5.73 -0.83
N GLY A 131 2.47 -5.55 0.46
CA GLY A 131 2.50 -4.24 1.10
C GLY A 131 1.45 -3.29 0.52
N SER A 132 1.76 -1.98 0.53
CA SER A 132 0.83 -0.95 0.07
C SER A 132 0.87 -0.78 -1.44
N ALA A 133 0.37 -1.76 -2.19
CA ALA A 133 0.35 -1.74 -3.66
C ALA A 133 -0.68 -0.76 -4.24
N VAL A 134 -1.83 -0.58 -3.57
CA VAL A 134 -2.96 0.19 -4.12
C VAL A 134 -2.79 1.69 -3.94
N ASN A 135 -2.39 2.15 -2.75
CA ASN A 135 -2.35 3.58 -2.43
C ASN A 135 -1.40 4.39 -3.33
N PRO A 136 -0.18 3.93 -3.65
CA PRO A 136 0.73 4.65 -4.55
C PRO A 136 0.16 4.85 -5.95
N VAL A 137 -0.72 3.96 -6.41
CA VAL A 137 -1.38 4.07 -7.72
C VAL A 137 -2.53 5.07 -7.69
N LEU A 138 -3.30 5.10 -6.60
CA LEU A 138 -4.53 5.91 -6.54
C LEU A 138 -4.33 7.35 -6.03
N ARG A 139 -3.23 7.63 -5.32
CA ARG A 139 -2.99 8.92 -4.65
C ARG A 139 -2.22 9.90 -5.55
N GLU A 140 -2.81 10.26 -6.68
CA GLU A 140 -2.31 11.30 -7.59
C GLU A 140 -2.74 12.70 -7.09
N GLY A 141 -2.45 12.99 -5.82
CA GLY A 141 -2.84 14.23 -5.16
C GLY A 141 -2.52 14.24 -3.66
N ASN A 142 -2.72 15.39 -3.03
CA ASN A 142 -2.48 15.58 -1.59
C ASN A 142 -3.66 15.11 -0.73
N SER A 143 -3.44 15.05 0.59
CA SER A 143 -4.45 14.56 1.55
C SER A 143 -5.17 15.72 2.26
N ASP A 144 -6.49 15.81 2.11
CA ASP A 144 -7.37 16.56 3.04
C ASP A 144 -8.04 15.55 3.99
N ARG A 145 -7.56 15.48 5.24
CA ARG A 145 -8.08 14.57 6.26
C ARG A 145 -8.56 15.33 7.49
N ARG A 146 -9.86 15.26 7.75
CA ARG A 146 -10.52 15.95 8.88
C ARG A 146 -11.71 15.16 9.41
N VAL A 147 -12.06 15.40 10.67
CA VAL A 147 -13.27 14.81 11.28
C VAL A 147 -14.49 15.59 10.82
N ALA A 148 -15.53 14.89 10.35
CA ALA A 148 -16.79 15.53 9.97
C ALA A 148 -17.50 16.15 11.19
N ALA A 149 -18.11 17.33 11.02
CA ALA A 149 -18.75 18.06 12.13
C ALA A 149 -19.83 17.23 12.87
N PRO A 150 -20.70 16.44 12.20
CA PRO A 150 -21.67 15.58 12.89
C PRO A 150 -21.00 14.51 13.76
N VAL A 151 -19.87 13.93 13.30
CA VAL A 151 -19.11 12.93 14.07
C VAL A 151 -18.51 13.57 15.33
N LYS A 152 -17.97 14.79 15.22
CA LYS A 152 -17.44 15.51 16.37
C LYS A 152 -18.53 15.88 17.38
N ALA A 153 -19.70 16.32 16.90
CA ALA A 153 -20.85 16.62 17.75
C ALA A 153 -21.35 15.36 18.48
N PHE A 154 -21.45 14.23 17.76
CA PHE A 154 -21.82 12.95 18.36
C PHE A 154 -20.84 12.51 19.44
N ALA A 155 -19.52 12.60 19.19
CA ALA A 155 -18.50 12.25 20.19
C ALA A 155 -18.53 13.15 21.43
N LYS A 156 -18.97 14.42 21.30
CA LYS A 156 -19.17 15.32 22.45
C LYS A 156 -20.38 14.92 23.28
N ALA A 157 -21.46 14.48 22.63
CA ALA A 157 -22.68 14.01 23.31
C ALA A 157 -22.53 12.59 23.89
N ASN A 158 -21.66 11.77 23.29
CA ASN A 158 -21.42 10.38 23.64
C ASN A 158 -19.91 10.17 23.83
N PRO A 159 -19.32 10.66 24.93
CA PRO A 159 -17.90 10.51 25.17
C PRO A 159 -17.55 9.02 25.28
N HIS A 160 -16.55 8.61 24.50
CA HIS A 160 -15.97 7.27 24.63
C HIS A 160 -15.08 7.20 25.87
N SER A 161 -14.78 5.98 26.33
CA SER A 161 -13.89 5.78 27.46
C SER A 161 -12.50 6.34 27.16
N MET A 162 -11.99 7.14 28.10
CA MET A 162 -10.63 7.67 28.08
C MET A 162 -9.92 7.17 29.33
N GLY A 163 -8.81 6.45 29.16
CA GLY A 163 -8.00 5.99 30.29
C GLY A 163 -7.47 7.17 31.10
N ALA A 164 -7.55 7.10 32.43
CA ALA A 164 -7.00 8.11 33.31
C ALA A 164 -5.46 8.14 33.19
N TRP A 165 -4.89 9.33 33.08
CA TRP A 165 -3.44 9.51 33.11
C TRP A 165 -2.95 9.67 34.54
N ASN A 166 -1.95 8.87 34.92
CA ASN A 166 -1.28 8.96 36.22
C ASN A 166 0.04 9.73 36.06
N CYS A 167 0.33 10.66 36.96
CA CYS A 167 1.61 11.37 37.00
C CYS A 167 2.81 10.44 37.25
N ASP A 168 2.56 9.27 37.86
CA ASP A 168 3.59 8.25 38.10
C ASP A 168 3.73 7.27 36.92
N SER A 169 3.09 7.56 35.78
CA SER A 169 3.21 6.74 34.56
C SER A 169 4.66 6.70 34.09
N LYS A 170 5.24 5.50 34.05
CA LYS A 170 6.58 5.24 33.50
C LYS A 170 6.59 5.09 31.97
N SER A 171 5.44 5.11 31.31
CA SER A 171 5.36 5.01 29.84
C SER A 171 6.06 6.19 29.19
N HIS A 172 6.98 5.90 28.27
CA HIS A 172 7.72 6.86 27.49
C HIS A 172 8.03 6.30 26.10
N VAL A 173 8.45 7.16 25.18
CA VAL A 173 8.94 6.74 23.86
C VAL A 173 10.45 6.57 23.95
N ALA A 174 10.92 5.37 23.63
CA ALA A 174 12.33 5.11 23.38
C ALA A 174 12.61 5.21 21.88
N HIS A 175 13.60 6.02 21.49
CA HIS A 175 14.05 6.14 20.11
C HIS A 175 15.58 6.22 20.05
N MET A 176 16.15 5.89 18.89
CA MET A 176 17.60 6.03 18.67
C MET A 176 17.98 7.53 18.71
N THR A 177 19.19 7.82 19.20
CA THR A 177 19.75 9.18 19.22
C THR A 177 20.78 9.42 18.13
N ASP A 178 21.30 8.34 17.52
CA ASP A 178 22.21 8.36 16.37
C ASP A 178 22.21 7.01 15.66
N GLY A 179 22.68 6.98 14.40
CA GLY A 179 22.78 5.81 13.55
C GLY A 179 21.46 5.36 12.94
N ASP A 180 20.43 6.22 12.98
CA ASP A 180 19.13 5.97 12.37
C ASP A 180 18.96 6.75 11.05
N PHE A 181 17.78 6.66 10.45
CA PHE A 181 17.49 7.39 9.21
C PHE A 181 17.55 8.91 9.43
N TYR A 182 17.08 9.40 10.58
CA TYR A 182 17.06 10.83 10.87
C TYR A 182 18.47 11.41 10.99
N SER A 183 19.37 10.76 11.73
CA SER A 183 20.71 11.30 11.95
C SER A 183 21.66 11.15 10.75
N SER A 184 21.26 10.36 9.74
CA SER A 184 22.07 10.08 8.55
C SER A 184 21.52 10.68 7.26
N GLU A 185 20.40 11.38 7.33
CA GLU A 185 19.73 11.95 6.16
C GLU A 185 20.61 13.00 5.46
N GLN A 186 20.66 12.92 4.15
CA GLN A 186 21.19 13.92 3.25
C GLN A 186 20.16 14.20 2.17
N SER A 187 19.94 15.48 1.87
CA SER A 187 18.90 15.94 0.95
C SER A 187 19.48 16.92 -0.07
N VAL A 188 19.00 16.83 -1.32
CA VAL A 188 19.37 17.74 -2.41
C VAL A 188 18.12 18.13 -3.19
N VAL A 189 18.04 19.39 -3.59
CA VAL A 189 17.07 19.89 -4.58
C VAL A 189 17.75 19.88 -5.94
N MET A 190 17.13 19.25 -6.93
CA MET A 190 17.68 19.12 -8.27
C MET A 190 17.61 20.45 -9.03
N ASP A 191 18.74 20.93 -9.54
CA ASP A 191 18.77 22.18 -10.34
C ASP A 191 18.17 21.99 -11.75
N ALA A 192 18.26 20.79 -12.30
CA ALA A 192 17.78 20.41 -13.62
C ALA A 192 17.34 18.93 -13.63
N GLU A 193 16.66 18.52 -14.70
CA GLU A 193 16.33 17.12 -14.94
C GLU A 193 17.61 16.29 -15.09
N ASP A 194 17.65 15.11 -14.46
CA ASP A 194 18.78 14.17 -14.53
C ASP A 194 18.28 12.73 -14.30
N ASP A 195 19.08 11.72 -14.68
CA ASP A 195 18.78 10.31 -14.40
C ASP A 195 19.89 9.69 -13.55
N VAL A 196 19.60 9.52 -12.25
CA VAL A 196 20.61 9.08 -11.29
C VAL A 196 20.63 7.56 -11.12
N LYS A 197 21.84 7.02 -10.99
CA LYS A 197 22.12 5.61 -10.71
C LYS A 197 22.49 5.41 -9.24
N ILE A 198 21.86 4.46 -8.56
CA ILE A 198 22.18 4.09 -7.17
C ILE A 198 23.18 2.93 -7.19
N VAL A 199 24.34 3.17 -6.60
CA VAL A 199 25.49 2.27 -6.67
C VAL A 199 26.07 2.02 -5.28
N LEU A 200 26.29 0.75 -4.94
CA LEU A 200 27.09 0.33 -3.80
C LEU A 200 28.53 0.10 -4.26
N LYS A 201 29.47 0.87 -3.70
CA LYS A 201 30.91 0.67 -3.92
C LYS A 201 31.52 0.01 -2.69
N THR A 202 32.15 -1.15 -2.85
CA THR A 202 32.89 -1.87 -1.80
C THR A 202 34.34 -2.06 -2.22
N ALA A 203 35.17 -2.61 -1.33
CA ALA A 203 36.55 -2.99 -1.68
C ALA A 203 36.60 -4.08 -2.76
N ASP A 204 35.54 -4.89 -2.88
CA ASP A 204 35.43 -5.99 -3.83
C ASP A 204 34.89 -5.55 -5.20
N GLY A 205 34.39 -4.31 -5.31
CA GLY A 205 33.94 -3.73 -6.58
C GLY A 205 32.67 -2.89 -6.48
N GLU A 206 32.09 -2.61 -7.64
CA GLU A 206 30.87 -1.82 -7.80
C GLU A 206 29.66 -2.75 -8.04
N THR A 207 28.59 -2.58 -7.25
CA THR A 207 27.29 -3.23 -7.47
C THR A 207 26.24 -2.16 -7.74
N VAL A 208 25.57 -2.26 -8.88
CA VAL A 208 24.44 -1.38 -9.19
C VAL A 208 23.20 -1.88 -8.44
N LEU A 209 22.65 -1.04 -7.56
CA LEU A 209 21.42 -1.34 -6.83
C LEU A 209 20.18 -0.90 -7.61
N LYS A 210 20.27 0.24 -8.31
CA LYS A 210 19.22 0.76 -9.18
C LYS A 210 19.83 1.48 -10.37
N GLN A 211 19.54 0.99 -11.57
CA GLN A 211 20.19 1.44 -12.80
C GLN A 211 19.77 2.85 -13.24
N SER A 212 18.49 3.21 -13.05
CA SER A 212 17.90 4.49 -13.50
C SER A 212 16.84 4.94 -12.49
N THR A 213 16.88 6.23 -12.17
CA THR A 213 15.97 6.99 -11.33
C THR A 213 15.85 8.39 -11.95
N PRO A 214 14.95 8.58 -12.92
CA PRO A 214 14.73 9.89 -13.54
C PRO A 214 14.19 10.87 -12.52
N LEU A 215 14.79 12.06 -12.47
CA LEU A 215 14.44 13.17 -11.57
C LEU A 215 14.10 14.43 -12.37
N GLN A 216 13.20 15.24 -11.83
CA GLN A 216 12.77 16.50 -12.41
C GLN A 216 13.56 17.69 -11.87
N ALA A 217 13.59 18.79 -12.64
CA ALA A 217 14.06 20.07 -12.11
C ALA A 217 13.18 20.51 -10.92
N GLY A 218 13.82 20.87 -9.80
CA GLY A 218 13.17 21.22 -8.54
C GLY A 218 12.69 20.03 -7.70
N GLU A 219 12.90 18.79 -8.15
CA GLU A 219 12.62 17.60 -7.35
C GLU A 219 13.55 17.52 -6.14
N VAL A 220 13.02 17.09 -5.00
CA VAL A 220 13.81 16.83 -3.79
C VAL A 220 14.10 15.33 -3.74
N ILE A 221 15.37 14.97 -3.63
CA ILE A 221 15.81 13.59 -3.43
C ILE A 221 16.61 13.49 -2.12
N ASP A 222 16.26 12.48 -1.32
CA ASP A 222 16.88 12.22 -0.02
C ASP A 222 17.55 10.85 -0.01
N SER A 223 18.63 10.73 0.77
CA SER A 223 19.25 9.45 1.09
C SER A 223 19.54 9.36 2.58
N SER A 224 19.30 8.19 3.17
CA SER A 224 19.55 7.93 4.58
C SER A 224 19.88 6.46 4.81
N ARG A 225 20.44 6.12 5.96
CA ARG A 225 20.80 4.73 6.31
C ARG A 225 20.52 4.39 7.77
N MET A 226 20.04 3.18 8.01
CA MET A 226 19.97 2.61 9.35
C MET A 226 21.23 1.80 9.64
N SER A 227 21.98 2.16 10.68
CA SER A 227 23.13 1.39 11.16
C SER A 227 22.65 0.15 11.90
N VAL A 228 22.82 -1.03 11.30
CA VAL A 228 22.47 -2.32 11.95
C VAL A 228 23.19 -2.49 13.29
N LYS A 229 24.45 -2.01 13.40
CA LYS A 229 25.21 -2.05 14.65
C LYS A 229 24.57 -1.17 15.73
N ALA A 230 24.22 0.08 15.39
CA ALA A 230 23.60 1.01 16.34
C ALA A 230 22.21 0.54 16.76
N LEU A 231 21.40 0.06 15.79
CA LEU A 231 20.07 -0.47 16.04
C LEU A 231 20.08 -1.68 17.01
N ARG A 232 21.01 -2.61 16.81
CA ARG A 232 21.18 -3.77 17.72
C ARG A 232 21.60 -3.35 19.13
N ALA A 233 22.52 -2.39 19.24
CA ALA A 233 22.94 -1.86 20.53
C ALA A 233 21.78 -1.15 21.26
N PHE A 234 21.01 -0.34 20.53
CA PHE A 234 19.80 0.31 21.02
C PHE A 234 18.78 -0.71 21.55
N PHE A 235 18.45 -1.75 20.79
CA PHE A 235 17.54 -2.79 21.27
C PHE A 235 18.05 -3.49 22.52
N ALA A 236 19.33 -3.83 22.58
CA ALA A 236 19.90 -4.47 23.76
C ALA A 236 19.81 -3.59 25.02
N GLU A 237 19.99 -2.27 24.86
CA GLU A 237 19.85 -1.32 25.96
C GLU A 237 18.39 -1.16 26.39
N GLN A 238 17.49 -0.92 25.43
CA GLN A 238 16.07 -0.68 25.72
C GLN A 238 15.35 -1.91 26.29
N ILE A 239 15.77 -3.12 25.89
CA ILE A 239 15.29 -4.37 26.51
C ILE A 239 15.76 -4.46 27.97
N ARG A 240 16.99 -4.00 28.28
CA ARG A 240 17.51 -4.01 29.65
C ARG A 240 16.79 -2.96 30.50
N GLU A 241 16.61 -1.75 29.97
CA GLU A 241 15.92 -0.64 30.62
C GLU A 241 14.46 -1.01 30.92
N ALA A 242 13.72 -1.57 29.95
CA ALA A 242 12.34 -2.00 30.14
C ALA A 242 12.17 -3.11 31.19
N LYS A 243 13.23 -3.88 31.49
CA LYS A 243 13.21 -4.93 32.52
C LYS A 243 13.42 -4.38 33.94
N GLN A 244 14.08 -3.22 34.09
CA GLN A 244 14.40 -2.60 35.39
C GLN A 244 13.20 -1.84 35.96
#